data_AF-A0A1L9B2H6-F1
#
_entry.id   AF-A0A1L9B2H6-F1
#
_cell.length_a   1.000
_cell.length_b   1.000
_cell.length_c   1.000
_cell.angle_alpha   90.00
_cell.angle_beta   90.00
_cell.angle_gamma   90.00
#
_symmetry.space_group_name_H-M   'P 1'
#
loop_
_entity.id
_entity.type
_entity.pdbx_description
1 polymer ?
#
loop_
_entity_poly.entity_id
_entity_poly.type
_entity_poly.pdbx_seq_one_letter_code
_entity_poly.pdbx_strand_id
1 'polypeptide(L)'
;MSSLVSLATLGFSTPASAATCENIQINKKPPIAFVPIPMKNPQTGEPYLPNEEIEIAPGQKMLAGDFFNQINDLEYDLNQWGYSLRDTDVATLAELKSCIELLSQQRDLILEDIRQNGVGAWTPEERLKQIEAAWKRYQEQLPSWDELYEKANDESVKVYLPEVPPFSAPVPEIKRAELKPVFKERTWSFDVGEKSKFWVNAQASLSLRASKVDAVGDARGAVNAALMGKWEGEVLSARAHAEAPATSDGKLLLEVRGLGKVLWSKNWEMPGIHYDDKVEWPLEYGVDYRFAIGPVPMRARVGFRATAGAKYGYDILPLQVGAHAVPFASADAYAQAGADIGIAGAGVGGQLILIQDYVTLQGNARVEFDEEPSLVVELIGTNSLTALSGRLYAYAYINYLFGKWKGEWNFFKWEGIRRDGNLFNFKWVWTPGGVKATGDVKAEDVMEVNQTNAELRLMEIENKSQSHVWNTMKAISDDANSPAAAKVLTEQGRLTSLATGVDALLNQYENELKEWTKS
;
A
#
# COMPACT_ATOMS: atom_id res chain seq x y z
N MET A 1 39.77 18.16 -51.90
CA MET A 1 40.78 17.17 -51.46
C MET A 1 40.79 17.22 -49.93
N SER A 2 39.85 16.58 -49.23
CA SER A 2 39.68 15.13 -49.01
C SER A 2 40.78 14.52 -48.13
N SER A 3 40.45 14.35 -46.84
CA SER A 3 40.79 13.22 -45.97
C SER A 3 39.92 13.40 -44.70
N LEU A 4 38.78 12.73 -44.51
CA LEU A 4 38.53 11.30 -44.25
C LEU A 4 39.39 10.75 -43.10
N VAL A 5 38.84 10.78 -41.89
CA VAL A 5 39.04 9.73 -40.87
C VAL A 5 37.69 9.51 -40.17
N SER A 6 37.25 8.25 -40.21
CA SER A 6 35.94 7.72 -39.80
C SER A 6 35.58 8.01 -38.35
N LEU A 7 34.33 8.45 -38.13
CA LEU A 7 33.61 8.18 -36.88
C LEU A 7 33.31 6.68 -36.83
N ALA A 8 33.92 5.96 -35.88
CA ALA A 8 33.46 4.64 -35.50
C ALA A 8 32.09 4.80 -34.80
N THR A 9 31.08 4.14 -35.35
CA THR A 9 29.77 3.94 -34.73
C THR A 9 29.94 3.18 -33.42
N LEU A 10 29.65 3.82 -32.30
CA LEU A 10 29.37 3.13 -31.04
C LEU A 10 28.07 2.33 -31.24
N GLY A 11 28.22 1.02 -31.43
CA GLY A 11 27.13 0.08 -31.34
C GLY A 11 26.56 0.14 -29.93
N PHE A 12 25.30 0.54 -29.80
CA PHE A 12 24.55 0.43 -28.57
C PHE A 12 24.49 -1.06 -28.18
N SER A 13 25.22 -1.45 -27.14
CA SER A 13 24.97 -2.72 -26.47
C SER A 13 23.56 -2.64 -25.89
N THR A 14 22.64 -3.42 -26.44
CA THR A 14 21.36 -3.68 -25.79
C THR A 14 21.65 -4.31 -24.42
N PRO A 15 21.09 -3.80 -23.31
CA PRO A 15 21.19 -4.50 -22.05
C PRO A 15 20.56 -5.89 -22.24
N ALA A 16 21.26 -6.92 -21.80
CA ALA A 16 20.73 -8.27 -21.76
C ALA A 16 19.45 -8.25 -20.91
N SER A 17 18.30 -8.40 -21.57
CA SER A 17 17.02 -8.60 -20.91
C SER A 17 16.96 -10.05 -20.42
N ALA A 18 17.08 -10.24 -19.11
CA ALA A 18 16.61 -11.45 -18.45
C ALA A 18 15.44 -11.05 -17.54
N ALA A 19 14.26 -10.94 -18.13
CA ALA A 19 13.02 -10.75 -17.39
C ALA A 19 12.59 -12.10 -16.79
N THR A 20 12.46 -12.12 -15.46
CA THR A 20 11.83 -13.16 -14.61
C THR A 20 12.58 -14.48 -14.40
N CYS A 21 13.04 -14.70 -13.16
CA CYS A 21 13.47 -16.00 -12.64
C CYS A 21 12.30 -16.66 -11.89
N GLU A 22 11.35 -17.26 -12.60
CA GLU A 22 10.40 -18.18 -11.98
C GLU A 22 10.75 -19.60 -12.44
N ASN A 23 11.36 -20.42 -11.58
CA ASN A 23 11.43 -21.88 -11.79
C ASN A 23 11.66 -22.57 -10.43
N ILE A 24 10.64 -22.54 -9.59
CA ILE A 24 10.49 -23.48 -8.48
C ILE A 24 9.87 -24.75 -9.08
N GLN A 25 10.61 -25.86 -9.09
CA GLN A 25 10.07 -27.16 -9.50
C GLN A 25 9.33 -27.76 -8.30
N ILE A 26 8.00 -27.78 -8.35
CA ILE A 26 7.16 -28.39 -7.33
C ILE A 26 7.05 -29.90 -7.63
N ASN A 27 7.53 -30.74 -6.72
CA ASN A 27 7.52 -32.19 -6.89
C ASN A 27 6.23 -32.76 -6.28
N LYS A 28 5.08 -32.54 -6.90
CA LYS A 28 3.78 -33.07 -6.40
C LYS A 28 3.57 -34.53 -6.82
N LYS A 29 3.18 -35.40 -5.90
CA LYS A 29 2.80 -36.81 -6.17
C LYS A 29 1.27 -36.96 -6.30
N PRO A 30 0.76 -38.08 -6.84
CA PRO A 30 -0.67 -38.38 -6.83
C PRO A 30 -1.25 -38.33 -5.40
N PRO A 31 -2.40 -37.68 -5.16
CA PRO A 31 -2.97 -37.55 -3.83
C PRO A 31 -3.22 -38.91 -3.15
N ILE A 32 -3.03 -38.95 -1.83
CA ILE A 32 -3.29 -40.13 -0.99
C ILE A 32 -4.64 -39.92 -0.29
N ALA A 33 -5.37 -41.02 -0.01
CA ALA A 33 -6.60 -40.93 0.76
C ALA A 33 -6.29 -40.58 2.22
N PHE A 34 -6.92 -39.53 2.74
CA PHE A 34 -6.72 -39.09 4.13
C PHE A 34 -7.21 -40.14 5.12
N VAL A 35 -6.34 -40.52 6.05
CA VAL A 35 -6.65 -41.40 7.17
C VAL A 35 -6.13 -40.72 8.44
N PRO A 36 -6.99 -40.33 9.40
CA PRO A 36 -6.58 -39.65 10.62
C PRO A 36 -5.51 -40.43 11.40
N ILE A 37 -4.55 -39.72 11.96
CA ILE A 37 -3.55 -40.25 12.88
C ILE A 37 -4.25 -40.56 14.20
N PRO A 38 -4.14 -41.81 14.71
CA PRO A 38 -4.80 -42.21 15.93
C PRO A 38 -4.21 -41.44 17.11
N MET A 39 -5.10 -40.90 17.96
CA MET A 39 -4.76 -40.19 19.20
C MET A 39 -4.23 -41.17 20.25
N LYS A 40 -2.99 -41.63 20.04
CA LYS A 40 -2.31 -42.62 20.87
C LYS A 40 -0.88 -42.18 21.17
N ASN A 41 -0.40 -42.55 22.35
CA ASN A 41 0.99 -42.36 22.73
C ASN A 41 1.90 -43.21 21.82
N PRO A 42 2.86 -42.60 21.11
CA PRO A 42 3.73 -43.32 20.18
C PRO A 42 4.71 -44.28 20.88
N GLN A 43 4.96 -44.10 22.18
CA GLN A 43 5.86 -44.95 22.97
C GLN A 43 5.12 -46.11 23.66
N THR A 44 3.92 -45.86 24.18
CA THR A 44 3.17 -46.87 24.96
C THR A 44 2.02 -47.51 24.19
N GLY A 45 1.54 -46.88 23.11
CA GLY A 45 0.38 -47.34 22.32
C GLY A 45 -0.99 -47.09 22.96
N GLU A 46 -1.01 -46.50 24.16
CA GLU A 46 -2.24 -46.17 24.89
C GLU A 46 -2.94 -44.95 24.29
N PRO A 47 -4.30 -44.90 24.29
CA PRO A 47 -5.04 -43.76 23.78
C PRO A 47 -4.92 -42.55 24.72
N TYR A 48 -4.74 -41.35 24.16
CA TYR A 48 -4.89 -40.11 24.93
C TYR A 48 -6.35 -39.68 25.01
N LEU A 49 -6.72 -39.04 26.12
CA LEU A 49 -8.00 -38.35 26.20
C LEU A 49 -7.88 -36.96 25.53
N PRO A 50 -8.92 -36.46 24.83
CA PRO A 50 -8.84 -35.16 24.13
C PRO A 50 -8.43 -33.97 25.00
N ASN A 51 -8.75 -34.03 26.30
CA ASN A 51 -8.45 -32.99 27.30
C ASN A 51 -7.22 -33.30 28.15
N GLU A 52 -6.43 -34.32 27.80
CA GLU A 52 -5.19 -34.67 28.48
C GLU A 52 -4.05 -33.76 28.03
N GLU A 53 -3.27 -33.22 28.98
CA GLU A 53 -2.07 -32.43 28.65
C GLU A 53 -0.91 -33.37 28.29
N ILE A 54 -0.35 -33.17 27.10
CA ILE A 54 0.83 -33.89 26.60
C ILE A 54 2.00 -32.93 26.44
N GLU A 55 3.21 -33.42 26.70
CA GLU A 55 4.46 -32.68 26.48
C GLU A 55 5.00 -32.98 25.08
N ILE A 56 5.04 -31.97 24.21
CA ILE A 56 5.43 -32.12 22.80
C ILE A 56 6.92 -31.82 22.56
N ALA A 57 7.52 -31.02 23.44
CA ALA A 57 8.94 -30.72 23.48
C ALA A 57 9.31 -30.35 24.94
N PRO A 58 10.60 -30.42 25.35
CA PRO A 58 10.99 -30.12 26.72
C PRO A 58 10.46 -28.77 27.19
N GLY A 59 9.54 -28.79 28.16
CA GLY A 59 8.90 -27.58 28.73
C GLY A 59 7.70 -27.02 27.96
N GLN A 60 7.26 -27.65 26.86
CA GLN A 60 6.11 -27.23 26.07
C GLN A 60 4.98 -28.27 26.17
N LYS A 61 3.86 -27.86 26.78
CA LYS A 61 2.66 -28.69 26.97
C LYS A 61 1.50 -28.18 26.13
N MET A 62 0.66 -29.08 25.65
CA MET A 62 -0.61 -28.76 24.99
C MET A 62 -1.63 -29.88 25.18
N LEU A 63 -2.91 -29.61 24.93
CA LEU A 63 -3.94 -30.64 24.97
C LEU A 63 -3.75 -31.63 23.82
N ALA A 64 -3.93 -32.92 24.09
CA ALA A 64 -3.85 -33.96 23.08
C ALA A 64 -4.84 -33.72 21.94
N GLY A 65 -6.06 -33.26 22.25
CA GLY A 65 -7.05 -32.89 21.25
C GLY A 65 -6.51 -31.86 20.25
N ASP A 66 -5.92 -30.78 20.74
CA ASP A 66 -5.38 -29.71 19.90
C ASP A 66 -4.18 -30.17 19.07
N PHE A 67 -3.31 -30.99 19.66
CA PHE A 67 -2.14 -31.52 18.98
C PHE A 67 -2.51 -32.44 17.83
N PHE A 68 -3.38 -33.43 18.08
CA PHE A 68 -3.78 -34.38 17.05
C PHE A 68 -4.67 -33.73 15.98
N ASN A 69 -5.40 -32.66 16.29
CA ASN A 69 -6.07 -31.86 15.26
C ASN A 69 -5.04 -31.19 14.33
N GLN A 70 -4.03 -30.52 14.89
CA GLN A 70 -2.98 -29.86 14.09
C GLN A 70 -2.20 -30.84 13.22
N ILE A 71 -1.86 -32.03 13.75
CA ILE A 71 -1.17 -33.05 12.96
C ILE A 71 -2.10 -33.62 11.88
N ASN A 72 -3.39 -33.82 12.17
CA ASN A 72 -4.34 -34.31 11.17
C ASN A 72 -4.60 -33.30 10.06
N ASP A 73 -4.63 -32.01 10.36
CA ASP A 73 -4.72 -30.94 9.35
C ASP A 73 -3.48 -30.97 8.45
N LEU A 74 -2.28 -31.10 9.03
CA LEU A 74 -1.03 -31.24 8.27
C LEU A 74 -0.99 -32.51 7.42
N GLU A 75 -1.44 -33.65 7.96
CA GLU A 75 -1.55 -34.92 7.24
C GLU A 75 -2.52 -34.81 6.07
N TYR A 76 -3.67 -34.15 6.27
CA TYR A 76 -4.64 -33.89 5.22
C TYR A 76 -4.02 -33.08 4.08
N ASP A 77 -3.33 -31.99 4.40
CA ASP A 77 -2.68 -31.12 3.41
C ASP A 77 -1.57 -31.85 2.64
N LEU A 78 -0.74 -32.64 3.34
CA LEU A 78 0.30 -33.45 2.71
C LEU A 78 -0.30 -34.54 1.81
N ASN A 79 -1.41 -35.16 2.22
CA ASN A 79 -2.10 -36.16 1.41
C ASN A 79 -2.64 -35.55 0.10
N GLN A 80 -3.06 -34.27 0.09
CA GLN A 80 -3.40 -33.55 -1.16
C GLN A 80 -2.20 -33.37 -2.10
N TRP A 81 -0.98 -33.45 -1.57
CA TRP A 81 0.28 -33.36 -2.31
C TRP A 81 0.91 -34.73 -2.62
N GLY A 82 0.25 -35.81 -2.20
CA GLY A 82 0.71 -37.19 -2.39
C GLY A 82 1.84 -37.59 -1.43
N TYR A 83 1.89 -36.95 -0.27
CA TYR A 83 2.85 -37.22 0.81
C TYR A 83 2.11 -37.56 2.11
N SER A 84 2.78 -38.22 3.05
CA SER A 84 2.24 -38.53 4.38
C SER A 84 3.32 -38.36 5.44
N LEU A 85 2.94 -37.90 6.64
CA LEU A 85 3.81 -37.90 7.82
C LEU A 85 4.18 -39.32 8.30
N ARG A 86 3.51 -40.35 7.74
CA ARG A 86 3.79 -41.76 8.00
C ARG A 86 4.94 -42.31 7.14
N ASP A 87 5.32 -41.61 6.08
CA ASP A 87 6.42 -42.02 5.22
C ASP A 87 7.74 -41.74 5.93
N THR A 88 8.62 -42.74 6.00
CA THR A 88 9.95 -42.60 6.64
C THR A 88 11.02 -42.00 5.73
N ASP A 89 10.68 -41.76 4.46
CA ASP A 89 11.60 -41.24 3.46
C ASP A 89 11.61 -39.71 3.44
N VAL A 90 12.80 -39.12 3.31
CA VAL A 90 12.95 -37.66 3.17
C VAL A 90 12.43 -37.24 1.80
N ALA A 91 11.41 -36.38 1.77
CA ALA A 91 10.79 -35.88 0.54
C ALA A 91 11.11 -34.39 0.29
N THR A 92 11.56 -34.08 -0.92
CA THR A 92 11.76 -32.69 -1.37
C THR A 92 10.50 -32.17 -2.06
N LEU A 93 9.69 -31.37 -1.36
CA LEU A 93 8.40 -30.87 -1.84
C LEU A 93 8.53 -29.84 -2.98
N ALA A 94 9.61 -29.06 -2.97
CA ALA A 94 9.95 -28.12 -4.02
C ALA A 94 11.47 -27.93 -4.06
N GLU A 95 12.02 -27.78 -5.25
CA GLU A 95 13.44 -27.45 -5.44
C GLU A 95 13.58 -26.25 -6.37
N LEU A 96 14.57 -25.40 -6.08
CA LEU A 96 14.87 -24.25 -6.91
C LEU A 96 15.69 -24.73 -8.11
N LYS A 97 15.11 -24.68 -9.30
CA LYS A 97 15.80 -25.06 -10.53
C LYS A 97 16.10 -23.82 -11.34
N SER A 98 17.08 -23.01 -10.94
CA SER A 98 17.56 -21.95 -11.83
C SER A 98 19.02 -21.52 -11.63
N CYS A 99 19.64 -21.21 -12.78
CA CYS A 99 20.69 -20.21 -13.00
C CYS A 99 22.19 -20.59 -12.90
N ILE A 100 22.59 -21.86 -13.09
CA ILE A 100 24.02 -22.13 -13.36
C ILE A 100 24.48 -21.45 -14.67
N GLU A 101 23.66 -21.47 -15.73
CA GLU A 101 24.00 -20.84 -17.02
C GLU A 101 24.03 -19.31 -16.97
N LEU A 102 23.12 -18.69 -16.20
CA LEU A 102 23.11 -17.22 -16.05
C LEU A 102 24.30 -16.75 -15.22
N LEU A 103 24.63 -17.47 -14.14
CA LEU A 103 25.82 -17.21 -13.33
C LEU A 103 27.11 -17.47 -14.11
N SER A 104 27.15 -18.48 -14.98
CA SER A 104 28.30 -18.69 -15.88
C SER A 104 28.41 -17.59 -16.92
N GLN A 105 27.31 -17.12 -17.50
CA GLN A 105 27.31 -15.98 -18.43
C GLN A 105 27.77 -14.68 -17.76
N GLN A 106 27.36 -14.42 -16.52
CA GLN A 106 27.84 -13.27 -15.74
C GLN A 106 29.33 -13.40 -15.40
N ARG A 107 29.78 -14.60 -14.99
CA ARG A 107 31.20 -14.88 -14.77
C ARG A 107 32.02 -14.67 -16.05
N ASP A 108 31.51 -15.14 -17.18
CA ASP A 108 32.23 -15.04 -18.45
C ASP A 108 32.25 -13.58 -18.95
N LEU A 109 31.20 -12.79 -18.72
CA LEU A 109 31.21 -11.33 -18.94
C LEU A 109 32.21 -10.61 -18.05
N ILE A 110 32.31 -10.99 -16.77
CA ILE A 110 33.32 -10.45 -15.83
C ILE A 110 34.73 -10.83 -16.29
N LEU A 111 34.95 -12.06 -16.75
CA LEU A 111 36.24 -12.51 -17.27
C LEU A 111 36.61 -11.82 -18.59
N GLU A 112 35.64 -11.57 -19.45
CA GLU A 112 35.82 -10.84 -20.71
C GLU A 112 36.13 -9.36 -20.45
N ASP A 113 35.47 -8.74 -19.47
CA ASP A 113 35.78 -7.39 -18.98
C ASP A 113 37.20 -7.31 -18.39
N ILE A 114 37.60 -8.31 -17.59
CA ILE A 114 38.98 -8.42 -17.07
C ILE A 114 40.01 -8.55 -18.20
N ARG A 115 39.69 -9.27 -19.28
CA ARG A 115 40.57 -9.40 -20.47
C ARG A 115 40.65 -8.11 -21.29
N GLN A 116 39.53 -7.41 -21.47
CA GLN A 116 39.46 -6.21 -22.31
C GLN A 116 39.93 -4.93 -21.60
N ASN A 117 39.65 -4.80 -20.30
CA ASN A 117 39.95 -3.60 -19.51
C ASN A 117 41.20 -3.73 -18.62
N GLY A 118 41.92 -4.85 -18.72
CA GLY A 118 43.32 -4.96 -18.32
C GLY A 118 43.59 -4.52 -16.88
N VAL A 119 43.32 -5.38 -15.89
CA VAL A 119 44.04 -5.30 -14.62
C VAL A 119 45.51 -5.56 -14.95
N GLY A 120 46.32 -4.51 -14.83
CA GLY A 120 47.70 -4.42 -15.31
C GLY A 120 48.53 -5.68 -15.12
N ALA A 121 49.22 -6.02 -16.21
CA ALA A 121 50.11 -7.15 -16.43
C ALA A 121 51.29 -7.21 -15.43
N TRP A 122 51.02 -7.60 -14.20
CA TRP A 122 52.05 -8.12 -13.30
C TRP A 122 51.67 -9.56 -12.94
N THR A 123 52.58 -10.47 -13.27
CA THR A 123 52.56 -11.81 -12.68
C THR A 123 52.66 -11.70 -11.15
N PRO A 124 52.16 -12.69 -10.39
CA PRO A 124 52.31 -12.71 -8.92
C PRO A 124 53.75 -12.48 -8.44
N GLU A 125 54.73 -12.97 -9.20
CA GLU A 125 56.16 -12.81 -8.94
C GLU A 125 56.64 -11.37 -9.17
N GLU A 126 56.14 -10.67 -10.20
CA GLU A 126 56.44 -9.26 -10.45
C GLU A 126 55.82 -8.33 -9.40
N ARG A 127 54.62 -8.68 -8.89
CA ARG A 127 54.02 -7.99 -7.74
C ARG A 127 54.88 -8.13 -6.49
N LEU A 128 55.33 -9.34 -6.19
CA LEU A 128 56.18 -9.59 -5.03
C LEU A 128 57.48 -8.76 -5.11
N LYS A 129 58.10 -8.74 -6.28
CA LYS A 129 59.36 -8.00 -6.52
C LYS A 129 59.21 -6.48 -6.41
N GLN A 130 58.08 -5.93 -6.84
CA GLN A 130 57.75 -4.50 -6.68
C GLN A 130 57.46 -4.14 -5.22
N ILE A 131 56.74 -5.02 -4.50
CA ILE A 131 56.48 -4.85 -3.07
C ILE A 131 57.78 -4.91 -2.27
N GLU A 132 58.68 -5.86 -2.57
CA GLU A 132 60.01 -5.94 -1.95
C GLU A 132 60.87 -4.71 -2.25
N ALA A 133 60.85 -4.20 -3.49
CA ALA A 133 61.58 -2.99 -3.85
C ALA A 133 61.02 -1.72 -3.16
N ALA A 134 59.69 -1.63 -3.01
CA ALA A 134 59.05 -0.56 -2.27
C ALA A 134 59.35 -0.65 -0.76
N TRP A 135 59.33 -1.85 -0.21
CA TRP A 135 59.68 -2.13 1.19
C TRP A 135 61.13 -1.74 1.49
N LYS A 136 62.06 -2.07 0.58
CA LYS A 136 63.47 -1.72 0.72
C LYS A 136 63.72 -0.21 0.69
N ARG A 137 63.05 0.52 -0.22
CA ARG A 137 63.09 2.00 -0.24
C ARG A 137 62.50 2.61 1.04
N TYR A 138 61.47 1.99 1.59
CA TYR A 138 60.87 2.42 2.85
C TYR A 138 61.84 2.18 4.02
N GLN A 139 62.51 1.03 4.07
CA GLN A 139 63.56 0.75 5.06
C GLN A 139 64.75 1.71 4.96
N GLU A 140 65.15 2.10 3.75
CA GLU A 140 66.21 3.10 3.52
C GLU A 140 65.80 4.53 3.93
N GLN A 141 64.50 4.82 4.07
CA GLN A 141 63.96 6.10 4.54
C GLN A 141 63.67 6.12 6.04
N LEU A 142 63.69 4.96 6.71
CA LEU A 142 63.55 4.91 8.15
C LEU A 142 64.85 5.42 8.78
N PRO A 143 64.80 6.48 9.61
CA PRO A 143 65.99 6.96 10.29
C PRO A 143 66.60 5.84 11.13
N SER A 144 67.93 5.79 11.15
CA SER A 144 68.64 4.82 11.96
C SER A 144 68.31 5.03 13.45
N TRP A 145 68.49 4.00 14.27
CA TRP A 145 68.24 4.11 15.70
C TRP A 145 69.06 5.23 16.35
N ASP A 146 70.27 5.49 15.86
CA ASP A 146 71.11 6.60 16.34
C ASP A 146 70.52 7.98 15.98
N GLU A 147 69.93 8.14 14.79
CA GLU A 147 69.23 9.37 14.38
C GLU A 147 67.92 9.60 15.17
N LEU A 148 67.25 8.50 15.56
CA LEU A 148 66.08 8.56 16.44
C LEU A 148 66.48 8.89 17.88
N TYR A 149 67.62 8.40 18.37
CA TYR A 149 68.16 8.74 19.69
C TYR A 149 68.64 10.19 19.79
N GLU A 150 69.26 10.74 18.73
CA GLU A 150 69.60 12.17 18.66
C GLU A 150 68.33 13.04 18.69
N LYS A 151 67.25 12.64 18.00
CA LYS A 151 65.97 13.36 18.02
C LYS A 151 65.16 13.21 19.31
N ALA A 152 65.32 12.10 20.03
CA ALA A 152 64.62 11.87 21.30
C ALA A 152 65.22 12.68 22.47
N ASN A 153 66.49 13.09 22.38
CA ASN A 153 67.15 13.94 23.37
C ASN A 153 66.98 15.44 23.12
N ASP A 154 66.29 15.83 22.04
CA ASP A 154 65.85 17.21 21.80
C ASP A 154 64.53 17.46 22.55
N GLU A 155 64.59 18.16 23.69
CA GLU A 155 63.43 18.48 24.53
C GLU A 155 62.34 19.31 23.83
N SER A 156 62.61 19.83 22.62
CA SER A 156 61.63 20.60 21.84
C SER A 156 60.68 19.74 20.99
N VAL A 157 60.95 18.45 20.81
CA VAL A 157 60.14 17.56 19.96
C VAL A 157 59.19 16.70 20.81
N LYS A 158 57.96 17.18 20.99
CA LYS A 158 56.87 16.34 21.52
C LYS A 158 56.56 15.21 20.53
N VAL A 159 56.94 13.99 20.89
CA VAL A 159 56.58 12.77 20.15
C VAL A 159 55.06 12.68 20.05
N TYR A 160 54.52 12.94 18.87
CA TYR A 160 53.12 12.74 18.55
C TYR A 160 52.96 11.27 18.14
N LEU A 161 52.57 10.42 19.09
CA LEU A 161 51.90 9.17 18.73
C LEU A 161 50.57 9.60 18.10
N PRO A 162 50.31 9.34 16.80
CA PRO A 162 48.99 9.62 16.26
C PRO A 162 48.00 8.82 17.11
N GLU A 163 47.05 9.51 17.74
CA GLU A 163 45.89 8.85 18.34
C GLU A 163 45.28 7.99 17.23
N VAL A 164 45.39 6.67 17.37
CA VAL A 164 44.68 5.74 16.49
C VAL A 164 43.22 6.10 16.69
N PRO A 165 42.53 6.65 15.67
CA PRO A 165 41.14 7.04 15.84
C PRO A 165 40.38 5.81 16.34
N PRO A 166 39.58 5.91 17.41
CA PRO A 166 38.80 4.80 17.88
C PRO A 166 38.01 4.26 16.69
N PHE A 167 38.13 2.96 16.43
CA PHE A 167 37.38 2.29 15.37
C PHE A 167 35.89 2.31 15.76
N SER A 168 35.25 3.44 15.48
CA SER A 168 33.81 3.63 15.59
C SER A 168 33.19 2.84 14.45
N ALA A 169 32.69 1.64 14.74
CA ALA A 169 31.86 0.91 13.79
C ALA A 169 30.78 1.87 13.27
N PRO A 170 30.62 2.03 11.94
CA PRO A 170 29.63 2.96 11.40
C PRO A 170 28.26 2.56 11.95
N VAL A 171 27.61 3.49 12.66
CA VAL A 171 26.27 3.28 13.18
C VAL A 171 25.35 3.16 11.98
N PRO A 172 24.58 2.06 11.83
CA PRO A 172 23.70 1.90 10.68
C PRO A 172 22.66 3.02 10.66
N GLU A 173 22.62 3.77 9.56
CA GLU A 173 21.55 4.72 9.28
C GLU A 173 20.36 3.94 8.71
N ILE A 174 19.40 3.60 9.57
CA ILE A 174 18.17 2.92 9.14
C ILE A 174 17.40 3.84 8.20
N LYS A 175 17.39 3.49 6.91
CA LYS A 175 16.59 4.21 5.90
C LYS A 175 15.12 3.90 6.16
N ARG A 176 14.32 4.96 6.32
CA ARG A 176 12.85 4.87 6.43
C ARG A 176 12.23 5.09 5.06
N ALA A 177 11.16 4.35 4.76
CA ALA A 177 10.42 4.50 3.52
C ALA A 177 9.88 5.93 3.42
N GLU A 178 10.22 6.63 2.33
CA GLU A 178 9.63 7.93 2.08
C GLU A 178 8.18 7.74 1.61
N LEU A 179 7.24 8.36 2.32
CA LEU A 179 5.85 8.45 1.88
C LEU A 179 5.79 9.22 0.56
N LYS A 180 5.56 8.50 -0.53
CA LYS A 180 5.30 9.08 -1.85
C LYS A 180 3.90 9.72 -1.86
N PRO A 181 3.71 10.83 -2.59
CA PRO A 181 2.38 11.38 -2.80
C PRO A 181 1.48 10.36 -3.50
N VAL A 182 0.33 10.08 -2.93
CA VAL A 182 -0.68 9.17 -3.48
C VAL A 182 -1.72 10.00 -4.22
N PHE A 183 -2.02 9.64 -5.47
CA PHE A 183 -3.13 10.22 -6.23
C PHE A 183 -4.03 9.10 -6.75
N LYS A 184 -5.31 9.15 -6.41
CA LYS A 184 -6.31 8.15 -6.84
C LYS A 184 -7.54 8.86 -7.37
N GLU A 185 -8.00 8.44 -8.54
CA GLU A 185 -9.21 8.96 -9.16
C GLU A 185 -10.15 7.83 -9.60
N ARG A 186 -11.44 8.02 -9.33
CA ARG A 186 -12.55 7.17 -9.77
C ARG A 186 -13.58 8.02 -10.47
N THR A 187 -14.04 7.53 -11.62
CA THR A 187 -15.06 8.19 -12.42
C THR A 187 -16.13 7.16 -12.78
N TRP A 188 -17.37 7.62 -12.85
CA TRP A 188 -18.51 6.85 -13.29
C TRP A 188 -19.35 7.75 -14.20
N SER A 189 -19.91 7.15 -15.25
CA SER A 189 -20.88 7.81 -16.11
C SER A 189 -21.97 6.85 -16.55
N PHE A 190 -23.14 7.42 -16.74
CA PHE A 190 -24.33 6.77 -17.24
C PHE A 190 -24.96 7.70 -18.28
N ASP A 191 -25.34 7.14 -19.41
CA ASP A 191 -25.91 7.89 -20.52
C ASP A 191 -27.02 7.04 -21.15
N VAL A 192 -28.25 7.56 -21.16
CA VAL A 192 -29.42 6.88 -21.73
C VAL A 192 -30.33 7.87 -22.44
N GLY A 193 -30.78 7.47 -23.63
CA GLY A 193 -31.79 8.16 -24.42
C GLY A 193 -31.25 8.81 -25.69
N GLU A 194 -32.07 9.65 -26.33
CA GLU A 194 -31.72 10.41 -27.53
C GLU A 194 -31.93 11.89 -27.27
N LYS A 195 -30.89 12.73 -27.48
CA LYS A 195 -30.96 14.18 -27.19
C LYS A 195 -32.07 14.91 -27.94
N SER A 196 -32.44 14.42 -29.13
CA SER A 196 -33.55 14.95 -29.93
C SER A 196 -34.94 14.67 -29.33
N LYS A 197 -35.04 13.70 -28.41
CA LYS A 197 -36.27 13.29 -27.72
C LYS A 197 -36.11 13.48 -26.21
N PHE A 198 -35.64 12.47 -25.51
CA PHE A 198 -35.38 12.49 -24.09
C PHE A 198 -34.03 11.83 -23.87
N TRP A 199 -33.14 12.55 -23.20
CA TRP A 199 -31.80 12.08 -22.88
C TRP A 199 -31.47 12.49 -21.45
N VAL A 200 -30.83 11.58 -20.72
CA VAL A 200 -30.35 11.80 -19.38
C VAL A 200 -28.94 11.24 -19.29
N ASN A 201 -28.04 12.03 -18.73
CA ASN A 201 -26.69 11.64 -18.41
C ASN A 201 -26.41 11.93 -16.94
N ALA A 202 -25.81 10.98 -16.25
CA ALA A 202 -25.33 11.16 -14.90
C ALA A 202 -23.84 10.85 -14.88
N GLN A 203 -23.06 11.65 -14.16
CA GLN A 203 -21.63 11.46 -14.01
C GLN A 203 -21.21 11.74 -12.57
N ALA A 204 -20.25 10.97 -12.09
CA ALA A 204 -19.64 11.16 -10.79
C ALA A 204 -18.12 10.99 -10.90
N SER A 205 -17.36 11.80 -10.17
CA SER A 205 -15.92 11.68 -10.05
C SER A 205 -15.48 11.90 -8.61
N LEU A 206 -14.54 11.10 -8.13
CA LEU A 206 -13.92 11.25 -6.84
C LEU A 206 -12.41 11.11 -7.02
N SER A 207 -11.66 12.15 -6.64
CA SER A 207 -10.20 12.13 -6.62
C SER A 207 -9.68 12.44 -5.23
N LEU A 208 -8.72 11.64 -4.79
CA LEU A 208 -7.94 11.87 -3.57
C LEU A 208 -6.49 12.05 -3.93
N ARG A 209 -5.88 13.05 -3.31
CA ARG A 209 -4.43 13.28 -3.32
C ARG A 209 -3.98 13.35 -1.86
N ALA A 210 -2.94 12.62 -1.50
CA ALA A 210 -2.34 12.71 -0.17
C ALA A 210 -0.83 12.82 -0.32
N SER A 211 -0.21 13.73 0.41
CA SER A 211 1.23 13.95 0.42
C SER A 211 1.72 14.23 1.85
N LYS A 212 3.02 14.44 2.03
CA LYS A 212 3.59 14.86 3.32
C LYS A 212 3.15 16.26 3.77
N VAL A 213 2.66 17.09 2.86
CA VAL A 213 2.35 18.50 3.11
C VAL A 213 0.86 18.83 3.05
N ASP A 214 0.07 18.00 2.36
CA ASP A 214 -1.36 18.21 2.18
C ASP A 214 -2.13 16.91 1.88
N ALA A 215 -3.41 16.89 2.23
CA ALA A 215 -4.38 15.94 1.69
C ALA A 215 -5.50 16.72 0.99
N VAL A 216 -5.84 16.33 -0.23
CA VAL A 216 -6.87 16.98 -1.04
C VAL A 216 -7.88 15.93 -1.51
N GLY A 217 -9.16 16.22 -1.36
CA GLY A 217 -10.24 15.41 -1.90
C GLY A 217 -11.16 16.26 -2.78
N ASP A 218 -11.41 15.83 -4.01
CA ASP A 218 -12.44 16.42 -4.88
C ASP A 218 -13.50 15.35 -5.17
N ALA A 219 -14.75 15.66 -4.84
CA ALA A 219 -15.91 14.91 -5.29
C ALA A 219 -16.75 15.77 -6.23
N ARG A 220 -17.23 15.21 -7.33
CA ARG A 220 -18.17 15.86 -8.23
C ARG A 220 -19.25 14.89 -8.63
N GLY A 221 -20.48 15.37 -8.70
CA GLY A 221 -21.62 14.67 -9.27
C GLY A 221 -22.39 15.63 -10.16
N ALA A 222 -22.82 15.19 -11.33
CA ALA A 222 -23.66 15.99 -12.20
C ALA A 222 -24.69 15.13 -12.91
N VAL A 223 -25.88 15.68 -13.09
CA VAL A 223 -26.97 15.14 -13.89
C VAL A 223 -27.29 16.16 -14.97
N ASN A 224 -27.18 15.74 -16.21
CA ASN A 224 -27.53 16.49 -17.40
C ASN A 224 -28.76 15.86 -18.03
N ALA A 225 -29.59 16.68 -18.69
CA ALA A 225 -30.70 16.16 -19.46
C ALA A 225 -30.94 16.99 -20.73
N ALA A 226 -31.61 16.38 -21.70
CA ALA A 226 -32.12 17.06 -22.88
C ALA A 226 -33.58 16.68 -23.12
N LEU A 227 -34.35 17.69 -23.55
CA LEU A 227 -35.78 17.62 -23.78
C LEU A 227 -36.11 18.11 -25.19
N MET A 228 -36.60 17.20 -26.02
CA MET A 228 -37.22 17.41 -27.34
C MET A 228 -36.36 18.22 -28.31
N GLY A 229 -35.03 18.16 -28.19
CA GLY A 229 -34.10 18.99 -28.95
C GLY A 229 -34.28 20.50 -28.75
N LYS A 230 -35.05 20.93 -27.74
CA LYS A 230 -35.32 22.34 -27.43
C LYS A 230 -34.51 22.83 -26.25
N TRP A 231 -34.15 21.93 -25.34
CA TRP A 231 -33.36 22.25 -24.16
C TRP A 231 -32.37 21.12 -23.90
N GLU A 232 -31.12 21.47 -23.63
CA GLU A 232 -30.06 20.59 -23.15
C GLU A 232 -29.26 21.38 -22.12
N GLY A 233 -29.00 20.77 -20.96
CA GLY A 233 -28.20 21.43 -19.96
C GLY A 233 -28.01 20.63 -18.68
N GLU A 234 -27.20 21.20 -17.79
CA GLU A 234 -27.04 20.74 -16.42
C GLU A 234 -28.37 20.88 -15.68
N VAL A 235 -28.93 19.78 -15.20
CA VAL A 235 -30.10 19.79 -14.33
C VAL A 235 -29.66 20.11 -12.91
N LEU A 236 -28.66 19.39 -12.44
CA LEU A 236 -28.12 19.46 -11.09
C LEU A 236 -26.64 19.08 -11.12
N SER A 237 -25.78 19.82 -10.44
CA SER A 237 -24.43 19.37 -10.12
C SER A 237 -24.04 19.75 -8.70
N ALA A 238 -23.18 18.93 -8.11
CA ALA A 238 -22.61 19.16 -6.80
C ALA A 238 -21.10 18.93 -6.88
N ARG A 239 -20.34 19.80 -6.22
CA ARG A 239 -18.91 19.70 -6.06
C ARG A 239 -18.55 19.83 -4.58
N ALA A 240 -17.71 18.92 -4.12
CA ALA A 240 -16.99 19.04 -2.87
C ALA A 240 -15.50 19.11 -3.18
N HIS A 241 -14.80 20.04 -2.55
CA HIS A 241 -13.35 20.15 -2.60
C HIS A 241 -12.86 20.38 -1.18
N ALA A 242 -12.16 19.40 -0.63
CA ALA A 242 -11.56 19.44 0.70
C ALA A 242 -10.05 19.51 0.55
N GLU A 243 -9.40 20.34 1.35
CA GLU A 243 -7.95 20.46 1.45
C GLU A 243 -7.57 20.50 2.93
N ALA A 244 -6.63 19.66 3.35
CA ALA A 244 -6.12 19.59 4.71
C ALA A 244 -4.59 19.73 4.66
N PRO A 245 -4.06 20.96 4.78
CA PRO A 245 -2.61 21.20 4.84
C PRO A 245 -2.03 20.76 6.17
N ALA A 246 -0.75 20.39 6.20
CA ALA A 246 -0.08 19.94 7.42
C ALA A 246 0.11 21.02 8.49
N THR A 247 0.01 22.31 8.13
CA THR A 247 0.38 23.44 8.98
C THR A 247 -0.72 24.47 9.19
N SER A 248 -1.91 24.27 8.61
CA SER A 248 -3.02 25.21 8.72
C SER A 248 -4.35 24.49 8.84
N ASP A 249 -5.38 25.25 9.20
CA ASP A 249 -6.76 24.76 9.21
C ASP A 249 -7.15 24.22 7.83
N GLY A 250 -7.93 23.13 7.85
CA GLY A 250 -8.46 22.53 6.63
C GLY A 250 -9.46 23.45 5.96
N LYS A 251 -9.59 23.35 4.65
CA LYS A 251 -10.57 24.06 3.84
C LYS A 251 -11.55 23.07 3.24
N LEU A 252 -12.83 23.41 3.26
CA LEU A 252 -13.85 22.70 2.49
C LEU A 252 -14.63 23.71 1.69
N LEU A 253 -14.70 23.48 0.39
CA LEU A 253 -15.59 24.14 -0.53
C LEU A 253 -16.67 23.15 -0.94
N LEU A 254 -17.93 23.50 -0.68
CA LEU A 254 -19.07 22.81 -1.25
C LEU A 254 -19.82 23.77 -2.16
N GLU A 255 -20.19 23.29 -3.33
CA GLU A 255 -20.93 24.05 -4.33
C GLU A 255 -22.01 23.16 -4.93
N VAL A 256 -23.23 23.68 -5.01
CA VAL A 256 -24.34 23.02 -5.68
C VAL A 256 -24.93 23.97 -6.70
N ARG A 257 -25.10 23.46 -7.91
CA ARG A 257 -25.65 24.18 -9.06
C ARG A 257 -26.88 23.46 -9.58
N GLY A 258 -27.85 24.22 -10.04
CA GLY A 258 -29.02 23.69 -10.72
C GLY A 258 -29.39 24.57 -11.89
N LEU A 259 -29.73 23.95 -13.01
CA LEU A 259 -30.01 24.65 -14.28
C LEU A 259 -28.87 25.62 -14.67
N GLY A 260 -27.62 25.22 -14.42
CA GLY A 260 -26.42 26.00 -14.70
C GLY A 260 -26.12 27.15 -13.74
N LYS A 261 -26.98 27.43 -12.75
CA LYS A 261 -26.78 28.51 -11.75
C LYS A 261 -26.32 27.96 -10.42
N VAL A 262 -25.38 28.65 -9.76
CA VAL A 262 -25.00 28.33 -8.38
C VAL A 262 -26.20 28.59 -7.48
N LEU A 263 -26.75 27.52 -6.91
CA LEU A 263 -27.87 27.60 -5.98
C LEU A 263 -27.37 27.81 -4.56
N TRP A 264 -26.20 27.25 -4.24
CA TRP A 264 -25.56 27.40 -2.94
C TRP A 264 -24.07 27.09 -3.05
N SER A 265 -23.27 27.83 -2.29
CA SER A 265 -21.84 27.61 -2.17
C SER A 265 -21.41 28.02 -0.76
N LYS A 266 -20.57 27.21 -0.14
CA LYS A 266 -20.03 27.50 1.19
C LYS A 266 -18.59 27.06 1.25
N ASN A 267 -17.77 27.95 1.80
CA ASN A 267 -16.35 27.73 2.02
C ASN A 267 -16.12 27.80 3.54
N TRP A 268 -15.55 26.75 4.11
CA TRP A 268 -15.20 26.67 5.52
C TRP A 268 -13.69 26.61 5.67
N GLU A 269 -13.20 27.34 6.66
CA GLU A 269 -11.89 27.10 7.29
C GLU A 269 -12.16 26.36 8.60
N MET A 270 -11.52 25.21 8.81
CA MET A 270 -11.94 24.22 9.81
C MET A 270 -10.93 24.10 10.96
N PRO A 271 -11.32 24.47 12.19
CA PRO A 271 -10.59 24.11 13.40
C PRO A 271 -11.02 22.75 14.01
N GLY A 272 -11.85 21.93 13.32
CA GLY A 272 -12.47 20.69 13.83
C GLY A 272 -13.66 20.99 14.77
N ILE A 273 -14.74 20.20 14.90
CA ILE A 273 -14.98 18.75 14.79
C ILE A 273 -16.44 18.57 14.29
N HIS A 274 -16.70 17.51 13.50
CA HIS A 274 -17.99 17.02 12.99
C HIS A 274 -19.02 18.07 12.52
N TYR A 275 -19.34 18.05 11.23
CA TYR A 275 -20.38 18.90 10.66
C TYR A 275 -21.24 18.10 9.70
N ASP A 276 -22.55 18.19 9.91
CA ASP A 276 -23.56 17.66 9.00
C ASP A 276 -24.55 18.76 8.66
N ASP A 277 -24.93 18.85 7.39
CA ASP A 277 -25.94 19.79 6.94
C ASP A 277 -26.66 19.28 5.67
N LYS A 278 -27.77 19.93 5.36
CA LYS A 278 -28.67 19.54 4.28
C LYS A 278 -29.19 20.78 3.58
N VAL A 279 -29.05 20.79 2.26
CA VAL A 279 -29.62 21.83 1.40
C VAL A 279 -30.63 21.22 0.44
N GLU A 280 -31.79 21.85 0.31
CA GLU A 280 -32.91 21.40 -0.53
C GLU A 280 -33.54 22.56 -1.29
N TRP A 281 -33.86 22.33 -2.56
CA TRP A 281 -34.59 23.24 -3.42
C TRP A 281 -35.86 22.57 -3.91
N PRO A 282 -36.99 22.79 -3.21
CA PRO A 282 -38.28 22.34 -3.68
C PRO A 282 -38.77 23.24 -4.83
N LEU A 283 -39.30 22.61 -5.87
CA LEU A 283 -40.01 23.23 -6.97
C LEU A 283 -41.37 22.54 -7.08
N GLU A 284 -42.46 23.29 -6.94
CA GLU A 284 -43.80 22.78 -7.18
C GLU A 284 -44.50 23.68 -8.20
N TYR A 285 -45.16 23.04 -9.17
CA TYR A 285 -46.02 23.72 -10.12
C TYR A 285 -47.27 22.88 -10.34
N GLY A 286 -48.44 23.51 -10.28
CA GLY A 286 -49.72 22.85 -10.50
C GLY A 286 -50.73 23.78 -11.13
N VAL A 287 -51.61 23.20 -11.92
CA VAL A 287 -52.74 23.88 -12.56
C VAL A 287 -54.02 23.24 -12.08
N ASP A 288 -54.92 24.07 -11.55
CA ASP A 288 -56.25 23.65 -11.13
C ASP A 288 -57.25 23.90 -12.29
N TYR A 289 -57.97 22.86 -12.68
CA TYR A 289 -59.05 22.88 -13.65
C TYR A 289 -60.39 22.61 -12.95
N ARG A 290 -61.39 23.43 -13.26
CA ARG A 290 -62.76 23.24 -12.78
C ARG A 290 -63.65 22.88 -13.96
N PHE A 291 -64.41 21.82 -13.83
CA PHE A 291 -65.41 21.40 -14.81
C PHE A 291 -66.59 20.77 -14.07
N ALA A 292 -67.72 20.59 -14.73
CA ALA A 292 -68.89 19.95 -14.13
C ALA A 292 -69.27 18.70 -14.93
N ILE A 293 -69.62 17.62 -14.22
CA ILE A 293 -70.25 16.45 -14.83
C ILE A 293 -71.70 16.46 -14.33
N GLY A 294 -72.62 16.96 -15.15
CA GLY A 294 -74.00 17.21 -14.72
C GLY A 294 -74.05 18.26 -13.60
N PRO A 295 -74.84 18.05 -12.52
CA PRO A 295 -74.96 19.01 -11.41
C PRO A 295 -73.78 18.96 -10.42
N VAL A 296 -72.80 18.09 -10.62
CA VAL A 296 -71.69 17.88 -9.68
C VAL A 296 -70.45 18.67 -10.14
N PRO A 297 -70.00 19.68 -9.37
CA PRO A 297 -68.76 20.39 -9.67
C PRO A 297 -67.55 19.50 -9.37
N MET A 298 -66.68 19.37 -10.37
CA MET A 298 -65.43 18.63 -10.29
C MET A 298 -64.24 19.59 -10.23
N ARG A 299 -63.24 19.23 -9.43
CA ARG A 299 -61.92 19.86 -9.44
C ARG A 299 -60.90 18.83 -9.91
N ALA A 300 -60.17 19.15 -10.97
CA ALA A 300 -58.96 18.45 -11.33
C ALA A 300 -57.75 19.32 -11.02
N ARG A 301 -56.68 18.70 -10.54
CA ARG A 301 -55.39 19.34 -10.35
C ARG A 301 -54.34 18.46 -11.01
N VAL A 302 -53.57 19.04 -11.91
CA VAL A 302 -52.41 18.38 -12.52
C VAL A 302 -51.20 19.21 -12.17
N GLY A 303 -50.15 18.57 -11.68
CA GLY A 303 -48.94 19.25 -11.30
C GLY A 303 -47.72 18.36 -11.36
N PHE A 304 -46.58 18.99 -11.17
CA PHE A 304 -45.31 18.31 -10.96
C PHE A 304 -44.64 18.89 -9.72
N ARG A 305 -43.93 18.04 -9.01
CA ARG A 305 -43.05 18.40 -7.90
C ARG A 305 -41.67 17.92 -8.26
N ALA A 306 -40.67 18.76 -8.02
CA ALA A 306 -39.28 18.40 -8.11
C ALA A 306 -38.57 18.87 -6.84
N THR A 307 -37.60 18.12 -6.39
CA THR A 307 -36.72 18.52 -5.30
C THR A 307 -35.33 18.04 -5.65
N ALA A 308 -34.41 18.99 -5.75
CA ALA A 308 -33.00 18.71 -5.80
C ALA A 308 -32.38 19.09 -4.47
N GLY A 309 -31.33 18.41 -4.06
CA GLY A 309 -30.65 18.72 -2.82
C GLY A 309 -29.35 17.98 -2.67
N ALA A 310 -28.65 18.28 -1.59
CA ALA A 310 -27.48 17.53 -1.16
C ALA A 310 -27.47 17.46 0.36
N LYS A 311 -27.23 16.25 0.88
CA LYS A 311 -26.77 16.07 2.27
C LYS A 311 -25.26 15.94 2.23
N TYR A 312 -24.59 16.51 3.20
CA TYR A 312 -23.13 16.44 3.22
C TYR A 312 -22.63 16.60 4.63
N GLY A 313 -21.44 16.07 4.86
CA GLY A 313 -20.78 16.22 6.13
C GLY A 313 -19.34 15.77 6.09
N TYR A 314 -18.64 16.07 7.17
CA TYR A 314 -17.26 15.67 7.37
C TYR A 314 -16.98 15.35 8.82
N ASP A 315 -16.04 14.44 9.01
CA ASP A 315 -15.54 13.97 10.29
C ASP A 315 -14.03 14.15 10.30
N ILE A 316 -13.54 15.08 11.11
CA ILE A 316 -12.11 15.26 11.33
C ILE A 316 -11.84 14.91 12.78
N LEU A 317 -11.15 13.80 12.98
CA LEU A 317 -10.68 13.28 14.26
C LEU A 317 -9.15 13.14 14.20
N PRO A 318 -8.45 13.08 15.35
CA PRO A 318 -7.03 12.76 15.34
C PRO A 318 -6.80 11.46 14.58
N LEU A 319 -5.97 11.55 13.53
CA LEU A 319 -5.59 10.41 12.68
C LEU A 319 -6.73 9.84 11.82
N GLN A 320 -7.84 10.57 11.65
CA GLN A 320 -8.92 10.19 10.74
C GLN A 320 -9.57 11.43 10.10
N VAL A 321 -9.72 11.38 8.78
CA VAL A 321 -10.52 12.31 8.00
C VAL A 321 -11.55 11.54 7.20
N GLY A 322 -12.82 11.89 7.37
CA GLY A 322 -13.94 11.37 6.62
C GLY A 322 -14.71 12.52 5.98
N ALA A 323 -15.19 12.31 4.77
CA ALA A 323 -16.13 13.21 4.11
C ALA A 323 -17.19 12.37 3.41
N HIS A 324 -18.43 12.84 3.44
CA HIS A 324 -19.51 12.22 2.70
C HIS A 324 -20.38 13.28 2.02
N ALA A 325 -20.89 12.93 0.84
CA ALA A 325 -21.80 13.76 0.08
C ALA A 325 -22.87 12.86 -0.54
N VAL A 326 -24.13 13.23 -0.32
CA VAL A 326 -25.30 12.55 -0.86
C VAL A 326 -26.13 13.54 -1.66
N PRO A 327 -25.71 13.88 -2.90
CA PRO A 327 -26.60 14.58 -3.82
C PRO A 327 -27.81 13.72 -4.14
N PHE A 328 -28.96 14.38 -4.25
CA PHE A 328 -30.21 13.73 -4.61
C PHE A 328 -31.08 14.60 -5.50
N ALA A 329 -31.81 13.94 -6.38
CA ALA A 329 -32.80 14.56 -7.24
C ALA A 329 -34.07 13.70 -7.21
N SER A 330 -35.20 14.34 -7.00
CA SER A 330 -36.51 13.69 -7.07
C SER A 330 -37.44 14.55 -7.93
N ALA A 331 -38.23 13.92 -8.78
CA ALA A 331 -39.29 14.56 -9.51
C ALA A 331 -40.46 13.59 -9.66
N ASP A 332 -41.66 14.06 -9.37
CA ASP A 332 -42.91 13.33 -9.56
C ASP A 332 -43.96 14.21 -10.24
N ALA A 333 -44.72 13.59 -11.14
CA ALA A 333 -45.92 14.17 -11.72
C ALA A 333 -47.14 13.59 -11.00
N TYR A 334 -48.13 14.42 -10.75
CA TYR A 334 -49.39 14.00 -10.15
C TYR A 334 -50.59 14.59 -10.89
N ALA A 335 -51.67 13.83 -10.94
CA ALA A 335 -52.95 14.27 -11.44
C ALA A 335 -54.03 13.78 -10.47
N GLN A 336 -54.94 14.64 -10.06
CA GLN A 336 -56.07 14.29 -9.19
C GLN A 336 -57.33 14.89 -9.77
N ALA A 337 -58.45 14.16 -9.69
CA ALA A 337 -59.75 14.66 -10.08
C ALA A 337 -60.80 14.14 -9.10
N GLY A 338 -61.62 15.02 -8.53
CA GLY A 338 -62.63 14.63 -7.57
C GLY A 338 -63.74 15.66 -7.39
N ALA A 339 -64.83 15.20 -6.79
CA ALA A 339 -65.92 16.04 -6.32
C ALA A 339 -65.67 16.43 -4.86
N ASP A 340 -65.94 17.69 -4.54
CA ASP A 340 -65.85 18.25 -3.18
C ASP A 340 -67.18 18.94 -2.86
N ILE A 341 -67.89 18.42 -1.86
CA ILE A 341 -69.18 18.96 -1.40
C ILE A 341 -69.08 19.56 0.02
N GLY A 342 -67.87 19.96 0.44
CA GLY A 342 -67.60 20.67 1.70
C GLY A 342 -67.44 19.74 2.91
N ILE A 343 -68.44 18.90 3.18
CA ILE A 343 -68.40 17.92 4.29
C ILE A 343 -67.80 16.57 3.87
N ALA A 344 -67.81 16.26 2.58
CA ALA A 344 -67.25 15.05 2.02
C ALA A 344 -66.68 15.30 0.62
N GLY A 345 -65.75 14.47 0.20
CA GLY A 345 -65.24 14.48 -1.16
C GLY A 345 -64.70 13.12 -1.55
N ALA A 346 -64.78 12.81 -2.84
CA ALA A 346 -64.25 11.58 -3.40
C ALA A 346 -63.65 11.85 -4.78
N GLY A 347 -62.61 11.10 -5.14
CA GLY A 347 -61.92 11.29 -6.40
C GLY A 347 -60.96 10.18 -6.75
N VAL A 348 -60.33 10.33 -7.89
CA VAL A 348 -59.25 9.49 -8.39
C VAL A 348 -57.98 10.32 -8.53
N GLY A 349 -56.85 9.69 -8.30
CA GLY A 349 -55.53 10.28 -8.44
C GLY A 349 -54.56 9.33 -9.12
N GLY A 350 -53.60 9.91 -9.81
CA GLY A 350 -52.44 9.24 -10.37
C GLY A 350 -51.18 9.95 -9.90
N GLN A 351 -50.16 9.17 -9.58
CA GLN A 351 -48.82 9.67 -9.28
C GLN A 351 -47.80 8.86 -10.08
N LEU A 352 -46.87 9.58 -10.71
CA LEU A 352 -45.76 9.03 -11.48
C LEU A 352 -44.47 9.65 -10.97
N ILE A 353 -43.62 8.85 -10.34
CA ILE A 353 -42.23 9.21 -10.05
C ILE A 353 -41.52 9.22 -11.40
N LEU A 354 -41.09 10.40 -11.84
CA LEU A 354 -40.30 10.57 -13.05
C LEU A 354 -38.87 10.08 -12.80
N ILE A 355 -38.27 10.57 -11.73
CA ILE A 355 -36.93 10.19 -11.28
C ILE A 355 -36.82 10.39 -9.77
N GLN A 356 -36.13 9.49 -9.11
CA GLN A 356 -35.72 9.59 -7.73
C GLN A 356 -34.34 8.96 -7.65
N ASP A 357 -33.33 9.81 -7.52
CA ASP A 357 -31.93 9.42 -7.58
C ASP A 357 -31.21 9.88 -6.31
N TYR A 358 -30.52 8.94 -5.67
CA TYR A 358 -29.66 9.18 -4.53
C TYR A 358 -28.27 8.61 -4.85
N VAL A 359 -27.27 9.48 -4.95
CA VAL A 359 -25.88 9.06 -5.10
C VAL A 359 -25.20 9.31 -3.77
N THR A 360 -24.66 8.28 -3.14
CA THR A 360 -23.86 8.40 -1.91
C THR A 360 -22.40 8.29 -2.27
N LEU A 361 -21.64 9.32 -1.95
CA LEU A 361 -20.19 9.37 -2.10
C LEU A 361 -19.57 9.50 -0.72
N GLN A 362 -18.62 8.64 -0.41
CA GLN A 362 -17.90 8.65 0.86
C GLN A 362 -16.40 8.46 0.58
N GLY A 363 -15.59 9.33 1.20
CA GLY A 363 -14.15 9.20 1.27
C GLY A 363 -13.71 9.17 2.72
N ASN A 364 -12.85 8.24 3.08
CA ASN A 364 -12.28 8.13 4.42
C ASN A 364 -10.78 7.86 4.30
N ALA A 365 -9.96 8.57 5.05
CA ALA A 365 -8.56 8.25 5.27
C ALA A 365 -8.29 8.24 6.78
N ARG A 366 -7.75 7.15 7.30
CA ARG A 366 -7.48 6.99 8.73
C ARG A 366 -6.23 6.18 8.99
N VAL A 367 -5.63 6.40 10.15
CA VAL A 367 -4.52 5.59 10.65
C VAL A 367 -5.07 4.66 11.74
N GLU A 368 -4.92 3.37 11.55
CA GLU A 368 -5.28 2.32 12.51
C GLU A 368 -4.00 1.84 13.21
N PHE A 369 -4.05 1.64 14.53
CA PHE A 369 -2.92 1.14 15.33
C PHE A 369 -3.27 -0.23 15.91
N ASP A 370 -3.46 -1.20 15.02
CA ASP A 370 -3.65 -2.60 15.42
C ASP A 370 -2.27 -3.24 15.72
N GLU A 371 -2.01 -4.47 15.30
CA GLU A 371 -0.70 -5.13 15.47
C GLU A 371 0.44 -4.35 14.78
N GLU A 372 0.14 -3.71 13.65
CA GLU A 372 1.03 -2.76 12.97
C GLU A 372 0.25 -1.47 12.60
N PRO A 373 0.89 -0.28 12.69
CA PRO A 373 0.24 0.96 12.28
C PRO A 373 -0.05 0.91 10.77
N SER A 374 -1.30 1.12 10.37
CA SER A 374 -1.69 1.11 8.97
C SER A 374 -2.42 2.39 8.58
N LEU A 375 -2.15 2.90 7.38
CA LEU A 375 -2.90 3.98 6.76
C LEU A 375 -3.94 3.36 5.83
N VAL A 376 -5.21 3.56 6.15
CA VAL A 376 -6.36 3.06 5.39
C VAL A 376 -7.01 4.22 4.65
N VAL A 377 -7.18 4.06 3.35
CA VAL A 377 -7.93 4.98 2.48
C VAL A 377 -9.07 4.22 1.83
N GLU A 378 -10.30 4.69 2.00
CA GLU A 378 -11.52 4.08 1.49
C GLU A 378 -12.31 5.10 0.66
N LEU A 379 -12.74 4.65 -0.52
CA LEU A 379 -13.57 5.41 -1.45
C LEU A 379 -14.78 4.56 -1.83
N ILE A 380 -15.96 5.01 -1.43
CA ILE A 380 -17.21 4.30 -1.65
C ILE A 380 -18.16 5.22 -2.41
N GLY A 381 -18.72 4.69 -3.49
CA GLY A 381 -19.75 5.33 -4.29
C GLY A 381 -20.88 4.35 -4.49
N THR A 382 -22.09 4.69 -4.07
CA THR A 382 -23.29 3.89 -4.31
C THR A 382 -24.38 4.74 -4.94
N ASN A 383 -25.23 4.12 -5.74
CA ASN A 383 -26.36 4.78 -6.39
C ASN A 383 -27.64 3.98 -6.15
N SER A 384 -28.72 4.71 -5.91
CA SER A 384 -30.08 4.20 -5.79
C SER A 384 -30.99 5.04 -6.67
N LEU A 385 -31.29 4.53 -7.86
CA LEU A 385 -32.14 5.16 -8.87
C LEU A 385 -33.48 4.44 -8.96
N THR A 386 -34.57 5.18 -8.80
CA THR A 386 -35.93 4.77 -9.16
C THR A 386 -36.49 5.73 -10.19
N ALA A 387 -37.01 5.22 -11.30
CA ALA A 387 -37.57 6.05 -12.36
C ALA A 387 -38.83 5.42 -12.94
N LEU A 388 -39.74 6.27 -13.41
CA LEU A 388 -40.98 5.87 -14.10
C LEU A 388 -41.88 4.90 -13.30
N SER A 389 -41.83 4.96 -11.98
CA SER A 389 -42.67 4.16 -11.08
C SER A 389 -43.95 4.92 -10.75
N GLY A 390 -45.08 4.25 -10.56
CA GLY A 390 -46.30 4.99 -10.27
C GLY A 390 -47.50 4.15 -9.86
N ARG A 391 -48.59 4.87 -9.57
CA ARG A 391 -49.83 4.30 -9.05
C ARG A 391 -51.04 5.12 -9.45
N LEU A 392 -52.18 4.44 -9.54
CA LEU A 392 -53.52 5.03 -9.61
C LEU A 392 -54.31 4.61 -8.37
N TYR A 393 -54.98 5.58 -7.76
CA TYR A 393 -55.70 5.41 -6.51
C TYR A 393 -57.02 6.16 -6.51
N ALA A 394 -57.99 5.65 -5.76
CA ALA A 394 -59.20 6.36 -5.41
C ALA A 394 -59.05 6.89 -3.98
N TYR A 395 -59.60 8.05 -3.69
CA TYR A 395 -59.60 8.61 -2.34
C TYR A 395 -60.99 9.11 -1.97
N ALA A 396 -61.31 9.05 -0.68
CA ALA A 396 -62.49 9.66 -0.11
C ALA A 396 -62.14 10.31 1.23
N TYR A 397 -62.76 11.44 1.55
CA TYR A 397 -62.64 12.06 2.86
C TYR A 397 -63.98 12.57 3.36
N ILE A 398 -64.13 12.60 4.68
CA ILE A 398 -65.27 13.17 5.39
C ILE A 398 -64.72 14.05 6.52
N ASN A 399 -65.09 15.33 6.51
CA ASN A 399 -64.81 16.27 7.59
C ASN A 399 -66.00 16.28 8.55
N TYR A 400 -65.79 15.93 9.81
CA TYR A 400 -66.80 16.01 10.87
C TYR A 400 -66.28 16.86 12.04
N LEU A 401 -67.19 17.26 12.95
CA LEU A 401 -66.96 18.35 13.91
C LEU A 401 -65.67 18.23 14.78
N PHE A 402 -65.16 17.02 15.00
CA PHE A 402 -63.99 16.73 15.84
C PHE A 402 -62.92 15.88 15.13
N GLY A 403 -62.92 15.84 13.80
CA GLY A 403 -61.93 15.04 13.08
C GLY A 403 -62.13 14.97 11.58
N LYS A 404 -61.15 14.37 10.91
CA LYS A 404 -61.16 14.14 9.48
C LYS A 404 -60.88 12.66 9.23
N TRP A 405 -61.82 11.99 8.57
CA TRP A 405 -61.57 10.66 8.04
C TRP A 405 -61.09 10.79 6.59
N LYS A 406 -60.04 10.04 6.22
CA LYS A 406 -59.53 9.96 4.84
C LYS A 406 -59.19 8.50 4.53
N GLY A 407 -59.82 7.94 3.51
CA GLY A 407 -59.52 6.64 2.94
C GLY A 407 -58.85 6.76 1.57
N GLU A 408 -57.91 5.86 1.27
CA GLU A 408 -57.22 5.78 -0.02
C GLU A 408 -57.10 4.32 -0.45
N TRP A 409 -57.44 4.03 -1.71
CA TRP A 409 -57.44 2.69 -2.29
C TRP A 409 -56.64 2.68 -3.58
N ASN A 410 -55.50 2.00 -3.58
CA ASN A 410 -54.69 1.77 -4.78
C ASN A 410 -55.33 0.67 -5.62
N PHE A 411 -55.76 0.97 -6.84
CA PHE A 411 -56.33 -0.03 -7.76
C PHE A 411 -55.40 -0.40 -8.91
N PHE A 412 -54.33 0.37 -9.13
CA PHE A 412 -53.28 0.01 -10.09
C PHE A 412 -51.93 0.54 -9.62
N LYS A 413 -50.87 -0.27 -9.74
CA LYS A 413 -49.49 0.13 -9.45
C LYS A 413 -48.53 -0.52 -10.44
N TRP A 414 -47.44 0.15 -10.76
CA TRP A 414 -46.35 -0.41 -11.54
C TRP A 414 -45.02 0.02 -10.94
N GLU A 415 -44.07 -0.91 -10.91
CA GLU A 415 -42.84 -0.75 -10.14
C GLU A 415 -41.82 0.18 -10.85
N GLY A 416 -41.93 0.37 -12.17
CA GLY A 416 -41.02 1.22 -12.94
C GLY A 416 -39.64 0.58 -13.13
N ILE A 417 -38.61 1.42 -13.28
CA ILE A 417 -37.20 1.02 -13.33
C ILE A 417 -36.58 1.29 -11.97
N ARG A 418 -35.95 0.28 -11.40
CA ARG A 418 -35.12 0.41 -10.19
C ARG A 418 -33.72 -0.11 -10.47
N ARG A 419 -32.71 0.69 -10.14
CA ARG A 419 -31.31 0.32 -10.21
C ARG A 419 -30.61 0.77 -8.94
N ASP A 420 -30.23 -0.22 -8.15
CA ASP A 420 -29.36 -0.03 -7.00
C ASP A 420 -27.99 -0.63 -7.37
N GLY A 421 -26.89 0.04 -7.05
CA GLY A 421 -25.57 -0.46 -7.40
C GLY A 421 -24.41 0.29 -6.77
N ASN A 422 -23.27 -0.38 -6.71
CA ASN A 422 -22.00 0.25 -6.37
C ASN A 422 -21.46 0.93 -7.63
N LEU A 423 -21.21 2.23 -7.53
CA LEU A 423 -20.50 2.99 -8.55
C LEU A 423 -19.01 2.67 -8.51
N PHE A 424 -18.46 2.64 -7.30
CA PHE A 424 -17.11 2.17 -7.01
C PHE A 424 -16.99 1.82 -5.52
N ASN A 425 -16.14 0.87 -5.21
CA ASN A 425 -15.73 0.52 -3.86
C ASN A 425 -14.23 0.22 -3.88
N PHE A 426 -13.42 1.17 -3.44
CA PHE A 426 -11.97 1.06 -3.45
C PHE A 426 -11.43 1.22 -2.04
N LYS A 427 -10.51 0.34 -1.66
CA LYS A 427 -9.81 0.40 -0.39
C LYS A 427 -8.33 0.18 -0.60
N TRP A 428 -7.52 1.07 -0.04
CA TRP A 428 -6.06 1.03 -0.05
C TRP A 428 -5.57 0.99 1.39
N VAL A 429 -4.73 0.01 1.71
CA VAL A 429 -4.16 -0.18 3.04
C VAL A 429 -2.65 -0.18 2.89
N TRP A 430 -1.99 0.77 3.55
CA TRP A 430 -0.54 0.88 3.61
C TRP A 430 -0.07 0.50 5.01
N THR A 431 0.87 -0.43 5.09
CA THR A 431 1.48 -0.94 6.33
C THR A 431 3.00 -0.90 6.19
N PRO A 432 3.77 -0.96 7.29
CA PRO A 432 5.22 -1.12 7.24
C PRO A 432 5.65 -2.35 6.42
N GLY A 433 4.88 -3.43 6.49
CA GLY A 433 5.14 -4.67 5.74
C GLY A 433 4.72 -4.64 4.27
N GLY A 434 4.03 -3.60 3.80
CA GLY A 434 3.59 -3.51 2.42
C GLY A 434 2.27 -2.78 2.20
N VAL A 435 1.82 -2.81 0.96
CA VAL A 435 0.63 -2.13 0.47
C VAL A 435 -0.33 -3.14 -0.12
N LYS A 436 -1.61 -2.93 0.14
CA LYS A 436 -2.70 -3.74 -0.40
C LYS A 436 -3.82 -2.86 -0.92
N ALA A 437 -4.25 -3.11 -2.14
CA ALA A 437 -5.45 -2.54 -2.73
C ALA A 437 -6.53 -3.61 -2.86
N THR A 438 -7.78 -3.27 -2.54
CA THR A 438 -8.94 -4.17 -2.66
C THR A 438 -10.15 -3.44 -3.24
N GLY A 439 -11.09 -4.19 -3.83
CA GLY A 439 -12.30 -3.67 -4.44
C GLY A 439 -12.12 -3.36 -5.93
N ASP A 440 -12.59 -2.20 -6.38
CA ASP A 440 -12.47 -1.71 -7.76
C ASP A 440 -11.07 -1.15 -8.02
N VAL A 441 -10.10 -2.07 -8.11
CA VAL A 441 -8.68 -1.80 -8.34
C VAL A 441 -8.42 -1.70 -9.85
N LYS A 442 -7.75 -0.64 -10.30
CA LYS A 442 -7.33 -0.50 -11.70
C LYS A 442 -5.98 -1.20 -11.94
N ALA A 443 -5.62 -1.44 -13.20
CA ALA A 443 -4.33 -2.04 -13.54
C ALA A 443 -3.14 -1.22 -13.01
N GLU A 444 -3.26 0.11 -13.06
CA GLU A 444 -2.25 1.03 -12.55
C GLU A 444 -2.08 0.90 -11.03
N ASP A 445 -3.17 0.66 -10.29
CA ASP A 445 -3.12 0.46 -8.84
C ASP A 445 -2.38 -0.84 -8.48
N VAL A 446 -2.59 -1.92 -9.25
CA VAL A 446 -1.89 -3.20 -9.04
C VAL A 446 -0.39 -3.04 -9.32
N MET A 447 -0.03 -2.33 -10.39
CA MET A 447 1.37 -2.04 -10.70
C MET A 447 2.04 -1.22 -9.60
N GLU A 448 1.36 -0.19 -9.09
CA GLU A 448 1.87 0.66 -8.00
C GLU A 448 2.04 -0.12 -6.69
N VAL A 449 1.09 -1.01 -6.35
CA VAL A 449 1.20 -1.93 -5.21
C VAL A 449 2.43 -2.82 -5.35
N ASN A 450 2.60 -3.46 -6.52
CA ASN A 450 3.72 -4.35 -6.75
C ASN A 450 5.06 -3.62 -6.70
N GLN A 451 5.16 -2.43 -7.29
CA GLN A 451 6.37 -1.62 -7.27
C GLN A 451 6.72 -1.18 -5.85
N THR A 452 5.73 -0.68 -5.10
CA THR A 452 5.96 -0.21 -3.73
C THR A 452 6.34 -1.35 -2.80
N ASN A 453 5.72 -2.53 -2.96
CA ASN A 453 6.10 -3.73 -2.21
C ASN A 453 7.51 -4.22 -2.57
N ALA A 454 7.94 -4.11 -3.83
CA ALA A 454 9.30 -4.41 -4.23
C ALA A 454 10.31 -3.44 -3.60
N GLU A 455 10.02 -2.14 -3.60
CA GLU A 455 10.86 -1.12 -2.96
C GLU A 455 10.98 -1.31 -1.45
N LEU A 456 9.87 -1.61 -0.76
CA LEU A 456 9.86 -1.90 0.68
C LEU A 456 10.69 -3.15 1.02
N ARG A 457 10.58 -4.22 0.21
CA ARG A 457 11.42 -5.42 0.36
C ARG A 457 12.90 -5.12 0.18
N LEU A 458 13.27 -4.30 -0.81
CA LEU A 458 14.67 -3.89 -1.01
C LEU A 458 15.20 -3.12 0.20
N MET A 459 14.40 -2.21 0.75
CA MET A 459 14.75 -1.45 1.95
C MET A 459 14.90 -2.34 3.18
N GLU A 460 14.01 -3.33 3.36
CA GLU A 460 14.11 -4.31 4.44
C GLU A 460 15.40 -5.14 4.33
N ILE A 461 15.76 -5.57 3.11
CA ILE A 461 17.01 -6.29 2.84
C ILE A 461 18.22 -5.41 3.12
N GLU A 462 18.20 -4.14 2.72
CA GLU A 462 19.28 -3.19 3.00
C GLU A 462 19.47 -2.98 4.51
N ASN A 463 18.39 -2.75 5.24
CA ASN A 463 18.42 -2.57 6.69
C ASN A 463 18.91 -3.84 7.42
N LYS A 464 18.45 -5.03 7.00
CA LYS A 464 18.93 -6.31 7.55
C LYS A 464 20.42 -6.54 7.24
N SER A 465 20.86 -6.22 6.03
CA SER A 465 22.25 -6.32 5.61
C SER A 465 23.16 -5.39 6.43
N GLN A 466 22.80 -4.12 6.59
CA GLN A 466 23.55 -3.17 7.43
C GLN A 466 23.61 -3.64 8.89
N SER A 467 22.50 -4.14 9.43
CA SER A 467 22.47 -4.70 10.80
C SER A 467 23.38 -5.92 10.93
N HIS A 468 23.43 -6.79 9.92
CA HIS A 468 24.33 -7.95 9.91
C HIS A 468 25.81 -7.54 9.82
N VAL A 469 26.14 -6.55 8.98
CA VAL A 469 27.50 -5.99 8.89
C VAL A 469 27.90 -5.38 10.23
N TRP A 470 27.04 -4.60 10.86
CA TRP A 470 27.32 -4.00 12.16
C TRP A 470 27.52 -5.06 13.24
N ASN A 471 26.64 -6.06 13.33
CA ASN A 471 26.77 -7.17 14.27
C ASN A 471 28.07 -7.95 14.06
N THR A 472 28.46 -8.17 12.81
CA THR A 472 29.71 -8.86 12.47
C THR A 472 30.92 -8.01 12.85
N MET A 473 30.92 -6.71 12.53
CA MET A 473 32.00 -5.79 12.91
C MET A 473 32.12 -5.64 14.43
N LYS A 474 30.99 -5.62 15.14
CA LYS A 474 30.96 -5.60 16.59
C LYS A 474 31.53 -6.91 17.17
N ALA A 475 31.13 -8.06 16.65
CA ALA A 475 31.69 -9.35 17.08
C ALA A 475 33.21 -9.44 16.82
N ILE A 476 33.69 -8.94 15.68
CA ILE A 476 35.13 -8.85 15.38
C ILE A 476 35.83 -7.91 16.36
N SER A 477 35.26 -6.74 16.63
CA SER A 477 35.80 -5.80 17.61
C SER A 477 35.84 -6.42 19.01
N ASP A 478 34.79 -7.10 19.44
CA ASP A 478 34.70 -7.75 20.75
C ASP A 478 35.70 -8.91 20.85
N ASP A 479 35.91 -9.69 19.79
CA ASP A 479 36.90 -10.77 19.72
C ASP A 479 38.35 -10.23 19.69
N ALA A 480 38.62 -9.18 18.93
CA ALA A 480 39.93 -8.51 18.90
C ALA A 480 40.30 -7.90 20.25
N ASN A 481 39.31 -7.40 20.99
CA ASN A 481 39.47 -6.90 22.36
C ASN A 481 39.39 -8.01 23.42
N SER A 482 39.23 -9.28 23.01
CA SER A 482 39.13 -10.39 23.95
C SER A 482 40.47 -10.66 24.65
N PRO A 483 40.44 -11.21 25.89
CA PRO A 483 41.65 -11.60 26.61
C PRO A 483 42.51 -12.62 25.84
N ALA A 484 41.90 -13.44 24.97
CA ALA A 484 42.60 -14.44 24.16
C ALA A 484 43.40 -13.79 23.01
N ALA A 485 42.81 -12.84 22.28
CA ALA A 485 43.50 -12.07 21.25
C ALA A 485 44.63 -11.21 21.83
N ALA A 486 44.40 -10.58 22.98
CA ALA A 486 45.42 -9.85 23.73
C ALA A 486 46.61 -10.76 24.12
N LYS A 487 46.34 -12.03 24.48
CA LYS A 487 47.36 -13.02 24.82
C LYS A 487 48.19 -13.48 23.61
N VAL A 488 47.56 -13.65 22.44
CA VAL A 488 48.26 -14.01 21.20
C VAL A 488 49.17 -12.85 20.75
N LEU A 489 48.69 -11.61 20.80
CA LEU A 489 49.49 -10.42 20.46
C LEU A 489 50.68 -10.23 21.40
N THR A 490 50.52 -10.51 22.70
CA THR A 490 51.63 -10.47 23.67
C THR A 490 52.62 -11.63 23.50
N GLU A 491 52.16 -12.84 23.19
CA GLU A 491 53.02 -13.99 22.84
C GLU A 491 53.83 -13.74 21.56
N GLN A 492 53.21 -13.16 20.52
CA GLN A 492 53.90 -12.78 19.28
C GLN A 492 54.97 -11.72 19.55
N GLY A 493 54.66 -10.69 20.34
CA GLY A 493 55.65 -9.69 20.77
C GLY A 493 56.82 -10.31 21.55
N ARG A 494 56.56 -11.36 22.33
CA ARG A 494 57.58 -12.13 23.08
C ARG A 494 58.45 -12.99 22.17
N LEU A 495 57.86 -13.59 21.14
CA LEU A 495 58.61 -14.39 20.14
C LEU A 495 59.52 -13.50 19.29
N THR A 496 59.05 -12.30 18.93
CA THR A 496 59.87 -11.34 18.18
C THR A 496 61.04 -10.85 19.03
N SER A 497 60.83 -10.53 20.32
CA SER A 497 61.94 -10.11 21.20
C SER A 497 62.95 -11.22 21.48
N LEU A 498 62.51 -12.48 21.54
CA LEU A 498 63.38 -13.66 21.60
C LEU A 498 64.22 -13.81 20.33
N ALA A 499 63.62 -13.65 19.15
CA ALA A 499 64.35 -13.70 17.88
C ALA A 499 65.45 -12.63 17.82
N THR A 500 65.12 -11.39 18.20
CA THR A 500 66.11 -10.29 18.26
C THR A 500 67.24 -10.57 19.25
N GLY A 501 66.93 -11.20 20.39
CA GLY A 501 67.94 -11.59 21.39
C GLY A 501 68.88 -12.70 20.90
N VAL A 502 68.37 -13.65 20.11
CA VAL A 502 69.18 -14.71 19.48
C VAL A 502 70.13 -14.12 18.45
N ASP A 503 69.66 -13.20 17.61
CA ASP A 503 70.51 -12.53 16.61
C ASP A 503 71.62 -11.69 17.27
N ALA A 504 71.33 -11.03 18.39
CA ALA A 504 72.33 -10.29 19.16
C ALA A 504 73.42 -11.21 19.72
N LEU A 505 73.05 -12.37 20.24
CA LEU A 505 73.98 -13.39 20.73
C LEU A 505 74.85 -13.98 19.62
N LEU A 506 74.26 -14.26 18.46
CA LEU A 506 75.00 -14.77 17.29
C LEU A 506 76.03 -13.76 16.80
N ASN A 507 75.66 -12.47 16.75
CA ASN A 507 76.59 -11.41 16.37
C ASN A 507 77.72 -11.22 17.40
N GLN A 508 77.42 -11.34 18.69
CA GLN A 508 78.45 -11.30 19.73
C GLN A 508 79.43 -12.48 19.58
N TYR A 509 78.92 -13.68 19.36
CA TYR A 509 79.73 -14.88 19.14
C TYR A 509 80.61 -14.77 17.88
N GLU A 510 80.07 -14.21 16.80
CA GLU A 510 80.84 -13.97 15.57
C GLU A 510 81.97 -12.95 15.79
N ASN A 511 81.74 -11.93 16.61
CA ASN A 511 82.77 -10.95 16.97
C ASN A 511 83.86 -11.55 17.86
N GLU A 512 83.49 -12.36 18.86
CA GLU A 512 84.44 -13.09 19.70
C GLU A 512 85.30 -14.07 18.86
N LEU A 513 84.69 -14.77 17.89
CA LEU A 513 85.42 -15.61 16.93
C LEU A 513 86.40 -14.81 16.06
N LYS A 514 86.01 -13.60 15.63
CA LYS A 514 86.89 -12.69 14.86
C LYS A 514 88.06 -12.16 15.69
N GLU A 515 87.90 -12.03 17.01
CA GLU A 515 89.00 -11.66 17.91
C GLU A 515 89.96 -12.83 18.12
N TRP A 516 89.45 -14.05 18.32
CA TRP A 516 90.26 -15.26 18.50
C TRP A 516 91.06 -15.66 17.26
N THR A 517 90.58 -15.31 16.07
CA THR A 517 91.29 -15.57 14.80
C THR A 517 92.35 -14.52 14.46
N LYS A 518 92.44 -13.43 15.23
CA LYS A 518 93.46 -12.39 15.09
C LYS A 518 94.62 -12.51 16.08
N SER A 519 94.55 -13.43 17.04
CA SER A 519 95.66 -13.87 17.91
C SER A 519 96.30 -15.13 17.38
#